data_AF-A0A9D5IJU3-F1
#
_entry.id   AF-A0A9D5IJU3-F1
#
_cell.length_a   1.000
_cell.length_b   1.000
_cell.length_c   1.000
_cell.angle_alpha   90.00
_cell.angle_beta   90.00
_cell.angle_gamma   90.00
#
_symmetry.space_group_name_H-M   'P 1'
#
loop_
_entity.id
_entity.type
_entity.pdbx_description
1 polymer ?
#
loop_
_entity_poly.entity_id
_entity_poly.type
_entity_poly.pdbx_seq_one_letter_code
_entity_poly.pdbx_strand_id
1 'polypeptide(L)'
;MTELVLVILIFTVAGFTLLAANLVLGLFVRPDKPSPEKGEVYECGESPIGTAWIQFDLRFYVVALLFVIFDVELAFFFPWAVVFGSAVRTGDESKPAEVRMEAARNLQPHGDTAGSPSTTTPPAPAAAKHLAWVAFADIMVFFGVLLVGFAYLWRRGDLEWVRSTAGQDALQ
;
A
#
# COMPACT_ATOMS: atom_id res chain seq x y z
N MET A 1 22.74 -0.31 -8.01
CA MET A 1 21.47 -0.84 -8.60
C MET A 1 21.59 -2.32 -8.94
N THR A 2 22.69 -2.76 -9.57
CA THR A 2 22.95 -4.17 -9.90
C THR A 2 22.89 -5.11 -8.68
N GLU A 3 23.47 -4.71 -7.54
CA GLU A 3 23.42 -5.50 -6.30
C GLU A 3 21.99 -5.77 -5.82
N LEU A 4 21.14 -4.73 -5.78
CA LEU A 4 19.75 -4.86 -5.37
C LEU A 4 18.95 -5.73 -6.35
N VAL A 5 19.18 -5.55 -7.65
CA VAL A 5 18.56 -6.37 -8.69
C VAL A 5 18.98 -7.83 -8.55
N LEU A 6 20.26 -8.09 -8.28
CA LEU A 6 20.80 -9.43 -8.08
C LEU A 6 20.19 -10.10 -6.85
N VAL A 7 20.11 -9.39 -5.72
CA VAL A 7 19.52 -9.91 -4.49
C VAL A 7 18.04 -10.25 -4.69
N ILE A 8 17.27 -9.34 -5.31
CA ILE A 8 15.84 -9.58 -5.61
C ILE A 8 15.68 -10.78 -6.55
N LEU A 9 16.48 -10.86 -7.61
CA LEU A 9 16.43 -11.95 -8.57
C LEU A 9 16.73 -13.30 -7.91
N ILE A 10 17.80 -13.38 -7.12
CA ILE A 10 18.17 -14.61 -6.40
C ILE A 10 17.05 -15.02 -5.44
N PHE A 11 16.49 -14.07 -4.68
CA PHE A 11 15.41 -14.35 -3.75
C PHE A 11 14.15 -14.86 -4.46
N THR A 12 13.73 -14.21 -5.54
CA THR A 12 12.56 -14.62 -6.33
C THR A 12 12.78 -15.99 -6.97
N VAL A 13 13.95 -16.24 -7.57
CA VAL A 13 14.28 -17.54 -8.17
C VAL A 13 14.31 -18.62 -7.10
N ALA A 14 14.99 -18.39 -5.97
CA ALA A 14 15.06 -19.36 -4.89
C ALA A 14 13.66 -19.68 -4.32
N GLY A 15 12.81 -18.67 -4.09
CA GLY A 15 11.44 -18.85 -3.63
C GLY A 15 10.59 -19.65 -4.62
N PHE A 16 10.67 -19.32 -5.91
CA PHE A 16 9.94 -20.03 -6.95
C PHE A 16 10.45 -21.46 -7.15
N THR A 17 11.76 -21.68 -7.11
CA THR A 17 12.38 -23.01 -7.17
C THR A 17 11.95 -23.85 -5.98
N LEU A 18 11.93 -23.29 -4.77
CA LEU A 18 11.49 -24.02 -3.59
C LEU A 18 10.02 -24.44 -3.70
N LEU A 19 9.12 -23.54 -4.14
CA LEU A 19 7.73 -23.90 -4.40
C LEU A 19 7.64 -24.99 -5.48
N ALA A 20 8.23 -24.75 -6.65
CA ALA A 20 8.15 -25.64 -7.79
C ALA A 20 8.74 -27.03 -7.49
N ALA A 21 9.88 -27.10 -6.80
CA ALA A 21 10.51 -28.36 -6.43
C ALA A 21 9.62 -29.20 -5.51
N ASN A 22 8.95 -28.57 -4.53
CA ASN A 22 8.01 -29.28 -3.66
C ASN A 22 6.77 -29.76 -4.42
N LEU A 23 6.23 -28.95 -5.33
CA LEU A 23 5.10 -29.35 -6.18
C LEU A 23 5.48 -30.51 -7.12
N VAL A 24 6.66 -30.46 -7.74
CA VAL A 24 7.18 -31.51 -8.62
C VAL A 24 7.46 -32.80 -7.84
N LEU A 25 8.04 -32.69 -6.65
CA LEU A 25 8.23 -33.83 -5.76
C LEU A 25 6.89 -34.43 -5.35
N GLY A 26 5.91 -33.59 -5.00
CA GLY A 26 4.54 -34.02 -4.70
C GLY A 26 3.88 -34.72 -5.88
N LEU A 27 4.10 -34.24 -7.10
CA LEU A 27 3.61 -34.88 -8.33
C LEU A 27 4.25 -36.27 -8.54
N PHE A 28 5.54 -36.42 -8.24
CA PHE A 28 6.24 -37.70 -8.42
C PHE A 28 5.89 -38.75 -7.34
N VAL A 29 5.69 -38.31 -6.09
CA VAL A 29 5.40 -39.21 -4.95
C VAL A 29 3.91 -39.58 -4.87
N ARG A 30 2.99 -38.72 -5.34
CA ARG A 30 1.54 -38.93 -5.22
C ARG A 30 1.07 -40.12 -6.08
N PRO A 31 0.32 -41.08 -5.50
CA PRO A 31 -0.36 -42.11 -6.28
C PRO A 31 -1.44 -41.49 -7.19
N ASP A 32 -1.34 -41.77 -8.49
CA ASP A 32 -2.32 -41.34 -9.47
C ASP A 32 -3.44 -42.38 -9.63
N LYS A 33 -4.60 -42.12 -9.01
CA LYS A 33 -5.80 -42.97 -9.04
C LYS A 33 -7.05 -42.12 -9.27
N PRO A 34 -7.27 -41.61 -10.49
CA PRO A 34 -8.44 -40.82 -10.82
C PRO A 34 -9.69 -41.72 -10.81
N SER A 35 -10.77 -41.23 -10.22
CA SER A 35 -12.11 -41.84 -10.32
C SER A 35 -13.12 -40.75 -10.67
N PRO A 36 -14.26 -41.10 -11.30
CA PRO A 36 -15.30 -40.14 -11.67
C PRO A 36 -15.74 -39.29 -10.48
N GLU A 37 -15.93 -39.89 -9.30
CA GLU A 37 -16.37 -39.19 -8.09
C GLU A 37 -15.33 -38.20 -7.55
N LYS A 38 -14.03 -38.48 -7.70
CA LYS A 38 -12.95 -37.57 -7.29
C LYS A 38 -12.75 -36.39 -8.24
N GLY A 39 -13.29 -36.49 -9.46
CA GLY A 39 -13.27 -35.44 -10.46
C GLY A 39 -14.46 -34.48 -10.37
N GLU A 40 -15.43 -34.77 -9.51
CA GLU A 40 -16.57 -33.90 -9.28
C GLU A 40 -16.17 -32.60 -8.56
N VAL A 41 -16.91 -31.52 -8.85
CA VAL A 41 -16.65 -30.19 -8.29
C VAL A 41 -16.94 -30.13 -6.78
N TYR A 42 -17.82 -31.01 -6.28
CA TYR A 42 -18.28 -31.01 -4.89
C TYR A 42 -18.45 -32.43 -4.34
N GLU A 43 -17.96 -32.66 -3.11
CA GLU A 43 -17.82 -33.99 -2.51
C GLU A 43 -19.13 -34.53 -1.91
N CYS A 44 -20.10 -33.67 -1.60
CA CYS A 44 -21.38 -34.10 -1.01
C CYS A 44 -22.37 -34.67 -2.05
N GLY A 45 -21.95 -34.82 -3.32
CA GLY A 45 -22.75 -35.45 -4.37
C GLY A 45 -23.94 -34.63 -4.90
N GLU A 46 -24.09 -33.38 -4.45
CA GLU A 46 -25.04 -32.45 -5.04
C GLU A 46 -24.42 -31.83 -6.30
N SER A 47 -25.02 -32.10 -7.45
CA SER A 47 -24.56 -31.49 -8.71
C SER A 47 -24.71 -29.96 -8.62
N PRO A 48 -23.67 -29.19 -8.96
CA PRO A 48 -23.76 -27.74 -8.95
C PRO A 48 -24.87 -27.29 -9.91
N ILE A 49 -25.86 -26.59 -9.38
CA ILE A 49 -26.96 -26.03 -10.15
C ILE A 49 -26.64 -24.58 -10.55
N GLY A 50 -26.92 -24.24 -11.80
CA GLY A 50 -26.75 -22.88 -12.31
C GLY A 50 -25.34 -22.56 -12.81
N THR A 51 -25.15 -21.30 -13.20
CA THR A 51 -23.89 -20.80 -13.74
C THR A 51 -23.00 -20.25 -12.63
N ALA A 52 -21.67 -20.34 -12.80
CA ALA A 52 -20.71 -19.69 -11.90
C ALA A 52 -20.69 -18.14 -12.05
N TRP A 53 -21.40 -17.61 -13.05
CA TRP A 53 -21.46 -16.20 -13.40
C TRP A 53 -22.67 -15.53 -12.75
N ILE A 54 -22.67 -15.49 -11.42
CA ILE A 54 -23.68 -14.76 -10.65
C ILE A 54 -23.15 -13.39 -10.22
N GLN A 55 -24.05 -12.42 -10.10
CA GLN A 55 -23.72 -11.12 -9.56
C GLN A 55 -23.56 -11.24 -8.04
N PHE A 56 -22.31 -11.17 -7.57
CA PHE A 56 -22.02 -11.05 -6.16
C PHE A 56 -22.45 -9.68 -5.62
N ASP A 57 -22.60 -9.57 -4.30
CA ASP A 57 -23.00 -8.32 -3.65
C ASP A 57 -22.02 -7.18 -4.02
N LEU A 58 -22.55 -6.00 -4.35
CA LEU A 58 -21.76 -4.83 -4.74
C LEU A 58 -20.75 -4.40 -3.65
N ARG A 59 -20.95 -4.79 -2.39
CA ARG A 59 -20.06 -4.48 -1.27
C ARG A 59 -18.62 -4.93 -1.47
N PHE A 60 -18.39 -6.07 -2.13
CA PHE A 60 -17.03 -6.51 -2.48
C PHE A 60 -16.31 -5.46 -3.35
N TYR A 61 -17.04 -4.85 -4.29
CA TYR A 61 -16.51 -3.80 -5.14
C TYR A 61 -16.24 -2.51 -4.37
N VAL A 62 -17.13 -2.11 -3.44
CA VAL A 62 -16.93 -0.91 -2.60
C VAL A 62 -15.66 -1.06 -1.75
N VAL A 63 -15.45 -2.21 -1.12
CA VAL A 63 -14.24 -2.48 -0.33
C VAL A 63 -12.98 -2.46 -1.21
N ALA A 64 -13.04 -3.06 -2.40
CA ALA A 64 -11.92 -3.04 -3.33
C ALA A 64 -11.59 -1.61 -3.82
N LEU A 65 -12.61 -0.81 -4.15
CA LEU A 65 -12.44 0.57 -4.56
C LEU A 65 -11.84 1.41 -3.44
N LEU A 66 -12.33 1.24 -2.21
CA LEU A 66 -11.80 1.89 -1.02
C LEU A 66 -10.33 1.49 -0.81
N PHE A 67 -9.98 0.21 -0.91
CA PHE A 67 -8.60 -0.26 -0.81
C PHE A 67 -7.69 0.44 -1.82
N VAL A 68 -8.09 0.52 -3.09
CA VAL A 68 -7.28 1.18 -4.14
C VAL A 68 -7.10 2.68 -3.85
N ILE A 69 -8.15 3.37 -3.41
CA ILE A 69 -8.05 4.80 -3.06
C ILE A 69 -7.09 5.00 -1.88
N PHE A 70 -7.22 4.21 -0.81
CA PHE A 70 -6.31 4.28 0.33
C PHE A 70 -4.88 3.87 -0.01
N ASP A 71 -4.66 2.89 -0.87
CA ASP A 71 -3.34 2.43 -1.28
C ASP A 71 -2.59 3.52 -2.07
N VAL A 72 -3.29 4.15 -3.03
CA VAL A 72 -2.75 5.29 -3.77
C VAL A 72 -2.46 6.48 -2.85
N GLU A 73 -3.34 6.74 -1.86
CA GLU A 73 -3.08 7.77 -0.85
C GLU A 73 -1.77 7.49 -0.10
N LEU A 74 -1.56 6.25 0.36
CA LEU A 74 -0.33 5.85 1.07
C LEU A 74 0.91 6.03 0.20
N ALA A 75 0.82 5.83 -1.11
CA ALA A 75 1.93 6.11 -2.03
C ALA A 75 2.35 7.59 -1.98
N PHE A 76 1.40 8.52 -1.82
CA PHE A 76 1.68 9.95 -1.68
C PHE A 76 2.29 10.34 -0.32
N PHE A 77 2.18 9.50 0.71
CA PHE A 77 2.88 9.75 1.98
C PHE A 77 4.40 9.68 1.83
N PHE A 78 4.95 8.87 0.92
CA PHE A 78 6.40 8.67 0.82
C PHE A 78 7.16 9.95 0.42
N PRO A 79 6.81 10.68 -0.65
CA PRO A 79 7.48 11.93 -0.98
C PRO A 79 7.40 12.96 0.16
N TRP A 80 6.24 13.12 0.79
CA TRP A 80 6.05 14.04 1.91
C TRP A 80 6.87 13.65 3.13
N ALA A 81 6.97 12.35 3.45
CA ALA A 81 7.80 11.85 4.53
C ALA A 81 9.29 12.14 4.30
N VAL A 82 9.77 11.99 3.05
CA VAL A 82 11.16 12.30 2.68
C VAL A 82 11.45 13.80 2.81
N VAL A 83 10.54 14.66 2.35
CA VAL A 83 10.66 16.13 2.48
C VAL A 83 10.63 16.56 3.94
N PHE A 84 9.63 16.09 4.70
CA PHE A 84 9.50 16.38 6.13
C PHE A 84 10.75 15.95 6.90
N GLY A 85 11.21 14.70 6.72
CA GLY A 85 12.41 14.19 7.39
C GLY A 85 13.69 14.94 7.01
N SER A 86 13.79 15.47 5.79
CA SER A 86 14.92 16.29 5.37
C SER A 86 14.84 17.72 5.91
N ALA A 87 13.65 18.31 5.97
CA ALA A 87 13.39 19.64 6.54
C ALA A 87 13.66 19.66 8.06
N VAL A 88 13.20 18.66 8.80
CA VAL A 88 13.44 18.54 10.25
C VAL A 88 14.94 18.42 10.55
N ARG A 89 15.67 17.55 9.85
CA ARG A 89 17.13 17.38 10.03
C ARG A 89 17.91 18.66 9.71
N THR A 90 17.46 19.43 8.73
CA THR A 90 18.09 20.70 8.35
C THR A 90 17.90 21.79 9.41
N GLY A 91 16.72 21.83 10.05
CA GLY A 91 16.36 22.76 11.11
C GLY A 91 16.86 22.39 12.51
N ASP A 92 17.41 21.20 12.68
CA ASP A 92 17.95 20.71 13.95
C ASP A 92 19.37 21.26 14.19
N GLU A 93 19.47 22.25 15.08
CA GLU A 93 20.72 22.90 15.45
C GLU A 93 21.64 22.01 16.31
N SER A 94 21.11 20.92 16.87
CA SER A 94 21.92 19.97 17.66
C SER A 94 22.84 19.11 16.80
N LYS A 95 22.59 19.05 15.48
CA LYS A 95 23.35 18.21 14.56
C LYS A 95 24.55 18.94 13.95
N PRO A 96 25.65 18.22 13.64
CA PRO A 96 26.78 18.77 12.91
C PRO A 96 26.34 19.42 11.59
N ALA A 97 27.03 20.49 11.17
CA ALA A 97 26.70 21.23 9.96
C ALA A 97 26.67 20.34 8.71
N GLU A 98 27.55 19.34 8.66
CA GLU A 98 27.68 18.34 7.60
C GLU A 98 26.35 17.61 7.33
N VAL A 99 25.74 17.07 8.39
CA VAL A 99 24.48 16.31 8.33
C VAL A 99 23.32 17.21 7.88
N ARG A 100 23.33 18.47 8.33
CA ARG A 100 22.30 19.45 7.97
C ARG A 100 22.41 19.87 6.51
N MET A 101 23.63 19.97 5.98
CA MET A 101 23.87 20.27 4.56
C MET A 101 23.46 19.11 3.67
N GLU A 102 23.72 17.87 4.07
CA GLU A 102 23.24 16.69 3.35
C GLU A 102 21.71 16.64 3.29
N ALA A 103 21.05 16.88 4.42
CA ALA A 103 19.59 16.97 4.47
C ALA A 103 19.04 18.12 3.59
N ALA A 104 19.71 19.28 3.57
CA ALA A 104 19.33 20.41 2.73
C ALA A 104 19.50 20.11 1.23
N ARG A 105 20.51 19.33 0.85
CA ARG A 105 20.74 18.89 -0.53
C ARG A 105 19.58 18.03 -1.04
N ASN A 106 19.02 17.17 -0.20
CA ASN A 106 17.87 16.33 -0.56
C ASN A 106 16.59 17.12 -0.83
N LEU A 107 16.50 18.36 -0.34
CA LEU A 107 15.37 19.27 -0.60
C LEU A 107 15.51 20.05 -1.90
N GLN A 108 16.70 20.02 -2.52
CA GLN A 108 16.95 20.74 -3.76
C GLN A 108 16.31 19.99 -4.94
N PRO A 109 15.72 20.71 -5.90
CA PRO A 109 15.25 20.10 -7.13
C PRO A 109 16.43 19.49 -7.89
N HIS A 110 16.37 18.19 -8.17
CA HIS A 110 17.40 17.46 -8.92
C HIS A 110 17.20 17.66 -10.43
N GLY A 111 17.26 18.90 -10.89
CA GLY A 111 17.23 19.28 -12.30
C GLY A 111 18.53 20.00 -12.68
N ASP A 112 18.93 19.90 -13.96
CA ASP A 112 20.17 20.44 -14.52
C ASP A 112 20.23 21.98 -14.59
N THR A 113 19.81 22.69 -13.55
CA THR A 113 20.10 24.11 -13.40
C THR A 113 21.55 24.29 -12.96
N ALA A 114 22.44 24.17 -13.94
CA ALA A 114 23.80 24.66 -13.87
C ALA A 114 23.78 26.15 -13.46
N GLY A 115 24.07 26.45 -12.18
CA GLY A 115 24.26 27.83 -11.74
C GLY A 115 23.82 28.20 -10.33
N SER A 116 23.19 27.32 -9.54
CA SER A 116 22.93 27.68 -8.13
C SER A 116 24.25 27.59 -7.34
N PRO A 117 24.68 28.64 -6.62
CA PRO A 117 25.88 28.58 -5.80
C PRO A 117 25.68 27.43 -4.80
N SER A 118 26.61 26.48 -4.78
CA SER A 118 26.70 25.47 -3.73
C SER A 118 26.82 26.23 -2.41
N THR A 119 25.69 26.46 -1.73
CA THR A 119 25.65 27.22 -0.49
C THR A 119 26.46 26.44 0.53
N THR A 120 27.69 26.90 0.78
CA THR A 120 28.60 26.37 1.79
C THR A 120 28.04 26.54 3.20
N THR A 121 26.95 27.31 3.34
CA THR A 121 26.24 27.56 4.57
C THR A 121 24.85 26.91 4.50
N PRO A 122 24.46 26.09 5.50
CA PRO A 122 23.12 25.51 5.56
C PRO A 122 22.05 26.61 5.57
N PRO A 123 20.85 26.35 5.01
CA PRO A 123 19.76 27.31 5.04
C PRO A 123 19.36 27.65 6.48
N ALA A 124 18.76 28.83 6.67
CA ALA A 124 18.34 29.30 7.97
C ALA A 124 17.41 28.27 8.65
N PRO A 125 17.65 27.92 9.94
CA PRO A 125 16.89 26.88 10.63
C PRO A 125 15.39 27.20 10.73
N ALA A 126 15.03 28.48 10.78
CA ALA A 126 13.64 28.93 10.76
C ALA A 126 12.92 28.55 9.45
N ALA A 127 13.57 28.69 8.30
CA ALA A 127 13.00 28.32 7.01
C ALA A 127 12.79 26.80 6.90
N ALA A 128 13.76 26.01 7.39
CA ALA A 128 13.66 24.55 7.41
C ALA A 128 12.51 24.06 8.33
N LYS A 129 12.35 24.67 9.52
CA LYS A 129 11.23 24.38 10.42
C LYS A 129 9.88 24.75 9.80
N HIS A 130 9.81 25.89 9.11
CA HIS A 130 8.61 26.30 8.40
C HIS A 130 8.24 25.29 7.30
N LEU A 131 9.19 24.87 6.48
CA LEU A 131 8.97 23.84 5.46
C LEU A 131 8.49 22.51 6.07
N ALA A 132 9.06 22.08 7.20
CA ALA A 132 8.62 20.88 7.90
C ALA A 132 7.15 20.99 8.34
N TRP A 133 6.77 22.13 8.93
CA TRP A 133 5.38 22.36 9.34
C TRP A 133 4.41 22.43 8.16
N VAL A 134 4.80 23.08 7.05
CA VAL A 134 4.00 23.11 5.82
C VAL A 134 3.81 21.70 5.26
N ALA A 135 4.89 20.93 5.11
CA ALA A 135 4.79 19.55 4.63
C ALA A 135 3.90 18.69 5.54
N PHE A 136 4.00 18.85 6.85
CA PHE A 136 3.15 18.16 7.80
C PHE A 136 1.67 18.58 7.68
N ALA A 137 1.40 19.88 7.58
CA ALA A 137 0.03 20.38 7.43
C ALA A 137 -0.61 19.90 6.11
N ASP A 138 0.13 19.96 5.01
CA ASP A 138 -0.35 19.52 3.69
C ASP A 138 -0.76 18.05 3.71
N ILE A 139 0.09 17.16 4.25
CA ILE A 139 -0.24 15.72 4.30
C ILE A 139 -1.41 15.44 5.26
N MET A 140 -1.56 16.20 6.34
CA MET A 140 -2.71 16.08 7.25
C MET A 140 -4.02 16.55 6.62
N VAL A 141 -3.98 17.63 5.83
CA VAL A 141 -5.15 18.08 5.06
C VAL A 141 -5.52 17.05 4.01
N PHE A 142 -4.54 16.55 3.25
CA PHE A 142 -4.72 15.52 2.24
C PHE A 142 -5.38 14.25 2.82
N PHE A 143 -4.77 13.70 3.88
CA PHE A 143 -5.30 12.54 4.59
C PHE A 143 -6.67 12.81 5.23
N GLY A 144 -6.89 14.02 5.76
CA GLY A 144 -8.15 14.43 6.37
C GLY A 144 -9.32 14.40 5.39
N VAL A 145 -9.11 14.81 4.14
CA VAL A 145 -10.13 14.72 3.08
C VAL A 145 -10.54 13.27 2.84
N LEU A 146 -9.58 12.35 2.80
CA LEU A 146 -9.86 10.94 2.64
C LEU A 146 -10.60 10.38 3.87
N LEU A 147 -10.18 10.75 5.08
CA LEU A 147 -10.83 10.32 6.32
C LEU A 147 -12.31 10.74 6.37
N VAL A 148 -12.64 11.93 5.85
CA VAL A 148 -14.03 12.40 5.71
C VAL A 148 -14.80 11.52 4.72
N GLY A 149 -14.22 11.19 3.57
CA GLY A 149 -14.83 10.27 2.60
C GLY A 149 -15.06 8.88 3.18
N PHE A 150 -14.09 8.35 3.92
CA PHE A 150 -14.20 7.08 4.64
C PHE A 150 -15.31 7.12 5.70
N ALA A 151 -15.32 8.14 6.55
CA ALA A 151 -16.33 8.32 7.59
C ALA A 151 -17.73 8.47 6.98
N TYR A 152 -17.84 9.09 5.81
CA TYR A 152 -19.09 9.18 5.07
C TYR A 152 -19.61 7.81 4.61
N LEU A 153 -18.76 6.99 3.99
CA LEU A 153 -19.12 5.63 3.57
C LEU A 153 -19.47 4.75 4.77
N TRP A 154 -18.72 4.88 5.86
CA TRP A 154 -18.99 4.20 7.12
C TRP A 154 -20.36 4.59 7.68
N ARG A 155 -20.64 5.89 7.78
CA ARG A 155 -21.92 6.40 8.28
C ARG A 155 -23.11 5.96 7.41
N ARG A 156 -22.90 5.76 6.11
CA ARG A 156 -23.92 5.27 5.18
C ARG A 156 -24.18 3.77 5.32
N GLY A 157 -23.28 3.01 5.93
CA GLY A 157 -23.40 1.56 6.08
C GLY A 157 -23.00 0.77 4.83
N ASP A 158 -22.33 1.39 3.85
CA ASP A 158 -21.87 0.71 2.62
C ASP A 158 -20.83 -0.39 2.91
N LEU A 159 -20.25 -0.39 4.11
CA LEU A 159 -19.26 -1.36 4.60
C LEU A 159 -19.87 -2.48 5.47
N GLU A 160 -21.15 -2.39 5.84
CA GLU A 160 -21.79 -3.40 6.68
C GLU A 160 -22.07 -4.66 5.86
N TRP A 161 -21.62 -5.82 6.31
CA TRP A 161 -21.84 -7.10 5.62
C TRP A 161 -23.21 -7.69 5.90
N VAL A 162 -23.67 -7.55 7.14
CA VAL A 162 -24.95 -8.07 7.60
C VAL A 162 -25.86 -6.88 7.84
N ARG A 163 -26.89 -6.68 7.02
CA ARG A 163 -28.13 -6.11 7.59
C ARG A 163 -28.66 -7.22 8.47
N SER A 164 -28.29 -7.26 9.75
CA SER A 164 -28.76 -8.29 10.67
C SER A 164 -30.23 -8.05 10.90
N THR A 165 -31.10 -8.49 9.99
CA THR A 165 -32.56 -8.62 10.16
C THR A 165 -33.30 -7.44 10.79
N ALA A 166 -32.71 -6.25 10.91
CA ALA A 166 -33.25 -5.13 11.68
C ALA A 166 -34.46 -4.49 10.99
N GLY A 167 -34.68 -4.82 9.72
CA GLY A 167 -35.91 -4.49 8.99
C GLY A 167 -36.97 -5.61 8.98
N GLN A 168 -36.68 -6.81 9.51
CA GLN A 168 -37.67 -7.89 9.65
C GLN A 168 -38.38 -7.85 11.01
N ASP A 169 -37.75 -7.31 12.06
CA ASP A 169 -38.38 -7.10 13.37
C ASP A 169 -39.42 -5.95 13.38
N ALA A 170 -39.50 -5.15 12.31
CA ALA A 170 -40.51 -4.08 12.15
C ALA A 170 -41.79 -4.56 11.43
N LEU A 171 -41.84 -5.83 11.02
CA LEU A 171 -42.96 -6.43 10.29
C LEU A 171 -43.47 -7.75 10.92
N GLN A 172 -43.12 -8.02 12.18
CA GLN A 172 -43.78 -8.98 13.07
C GLN A 172 -44.39 -8.26 14.26
#